data_AF-A0A7V1G794-F1
#
_entry.id   AF-A0A7V1G794-F1
#
_cell.length_a   1.000
_cell.length_b   1.000
_cell.length_c   1.000
_cell.angle_alpha   90.00
_cell.angle_beta   90.00
_cell.angle_gamma   90.00
#
_symmetry.space_group_name_H-M   'P 1'
#
loop_
_entity.id
_entity.type
_entity.pdbx_description
1 polymer ?
#
loop_
_entity_poly.entity_id
_entity_poly.type
_entity_poly.pdbx_seq_one_letter_code
_entity_poly.pdbx_strand_id
1 'polypeptide(L)'
;MTQATVSRDVADIGLKKNSAGNYVLAQEEELKTILKTLVKKVTYSANIVLINTLPAAGQTVASYLDKAKLDGVMGSVAGDDTIFLLVAEDHDAETITIELRALKED
;
A
#
# COMPACT_ATOMS: atom_id res chain seq x y z
N MET A 1 8.80 -1.09 -41.17
CA MET A 1 8.94 -0.26 -39.95
C MET A 1 8.40 -1.06 -38.78
N THR A 2 9.21 -1.19 -37.74
CA THR A 2 9.16 -2.23 -36.70
C THR A 2 8.10 -2.00 -35.63
N GLN A 3 7.41 -3.07 -35.28
CA GLN A 3 6.67 -3.28 -34.04
C GLN A 3 7.66 -3.36 -32.86
N ALA A 4 7.98 -2.23 -32.21
CA ALA A 4 8.87 -2.21 -31.04
C ALA A 4 8.70 -0.99 -30.11
N THR A 5 7.65 -0.17 -30.26
CA THR A 5 7.55 1.11 -29.51
C THR A 5 6.52 1.08 -28.39
N VAL A 6 5.49 0.23 -28.44
CA VAL A 6 4.39 0.28 -27.45
C VAL A 6 4.74 -0.44 -26.13
N SER A 7 5.82 -1.23 -26.07
CA SER A 7 6.18 -1.99 -24.86
C SER A 7 7.03 -1.21 -23.84
N ARG A 8 7.61 -0.06 -24.21
CA ARG A 8 8.44 0.74 -23.28
C ARG A 8 7.60 1.66 -22.41
N ASP A 9 6.53 2.25 -22.96
CA ASP A 9 5.69 3.20 -22.22
C ASP A 9 4.91 2.54 -21.06
N VAL A 10 4.65 1.23 -21.14
CA VAL A 10 3.94 0.47 -20.09
C VAL A 10 4.83 0.22 -18.86
N ALA A 11 6.15 0.11 -19.06
CA ALA A 11 7.10 -0.14 -17.99
C ALA A 11 7.40 1.13 -17.17
N ASP A 12 7.44 2.30 -17.82
CA ASP A 12 7.69 3.58 -17.15
C ASP A 12 6.52 4.02 -16.25
N ILE A 13 5.32 3.47 -16.45
CA ILE A 13 4.11 3.75 -15.66
C ILE A 13 3.87 2.65 -14.59
N GLY A 14 4.68 1.58 -14.57
CA GLY A 14 4.58 0.52 -13.55
C GLY A 14 3.31 -0.34 -13.63
N LEU A 15 2.68 -0.42 -14.81
CA LEU A 15 1.47 -1.21 -15.02
C LEU A 15 1.81 -2.70 -15.21
N LYS A 16 1.13 -3.57 -14.47
CA LYS A 16 1.19 -5.03 -14.61
C LYS A 16 -0.18 -5.55 -15.00
N LYS A 17 -0.21 -6.56 -15.86
CA LYS A 17 -1.45 -7.22 -16.27
C LYS A 17 -1.90 -8.18 -15.17
N ASN A 18 -3.11 -8.00 -14.63
CA ASN A 18 -3.67 -8.94 -13.65
C ASN A 18 -4.24 -10.20 -14.32
N SER A 19 -4.64 -11.18 -13.52
CA SER A 19 -5.21 -12.46 -14.00
C SER A 19 -6.52 -12.31 -14.78
N ALA A 20 -7.21 -11.17 -14.64
CA ALA A 20 -8.42 -10.82 -15.39
C ALA A 20 -8.12 -10.10 -16.73
N GLY A 21 -6.85 -9.82 -17.02
CA GLY A 21 -6.41 -9.19 -18.26
C GLY A 21 -6.37 -7.66 -18.26
N ASN A 22 -6.65 -7.02 -17.13
CA ASN A 22 -6.61 -5.57 -16.96
C ASN A 22 -5.20 -5.08 -16.59
N TYR A 23 -4.81 -3.90 -17.07
CA TYR A 23 -3.59 -3.23 -16.63
C TYR A 23 -3.87 -2.48 -15.34
N VAL A 24 -3.25 -2.92 -14.26
CA VAL A 24 -3.33 -2.32 -12.93
C VAL A 24 -1.94 -1.88 -12.51
N LEU A 25 -1.83 -0.85 -11.67
CA LEU A 25 -0.54 -0.46 -11.12
C LEU A 25 0.01 -1.65 -10.32
N ALA A 26 1.19 -2.15 -10.69
CA ALA A 26 1.80 -3.31 -10.05
C ALA A 26 1.91 -3.13 -8.53
N GLN A 27 2.17 -1.89 -8.11
CA GLN A 27 2.32 -1.48 -6.72
C GLN A 27 1.03 -1.62 -5.92
N GLU A 28 -0.14 -1.37 -6.54
CA GLU A 28 -1.43 -1.44 -5.85
C GLU A 28 -1.84 -2.90 -5.61
N GLU A 29 -1.69 -3.79 -6.61
CA GLU A 29 -1.97 -5.22 -6.42
C GLU A 29 -0.98 -5.90 -5.46
N GLU A 30 0.29 -5.50 -5.49
CA GLU A 30 1.28 -5.99 -4.54
C GLU A 30 0.96 -5.53 -3.11
N LEU A 31 0.65 -4.25 -2.91
CA LEU A 31 0.20 -3.73 -1.62
C LEU A 31 -1.03 -4.50 -1.13
N LYS A 32 -2.05 -4.63 -1.98
CA LYS A 32 -3.29 -5.35 -1.69
C LYS A 32 -3.03 -6.78 -1.22
N THR A 33 -2.17 -7.51 -1.94
CA THR A 33 -1.78 -8.88 -1.58
C THR A 33 -1.08 -8.93 -0.22
N ILE A 34 -0.17 -8.00 0.03
CA ILE A 34 0.57 -7.89 1.29
C ILE A 34 -0.35 -7.54 2.46
N LEU A 35 -1.27 -6.58 2.29
CA LEU A 35 -2.25 -6.21 3.30
C LEU A 35 -3.14 -7.40 3.66
N LYS A 36 -3.68 -8.11 2.66
CA LYS A 36 -4.50 -9.31 2.88
C LYS A 36 -3.81 -10.41 3.67
N THR A 37 -2.53 -10.64 3.35
CA THR A 37 -1.80 -11.82 3.84
C THR A 37 -1.15 -11.54 5.19
N LEU A 38 -0.65 -10.33 5.41
CA LEU A 38 0.21 -10.00 6.54
C LEU A 38 -0.43 -9.06 7.56
N VAL A 39 -1.50 -8.33 7.23
CA VAL A 39 -2.14 -7.38 8.15
C VAL A 39 -3.32 -8.03 8.88
N LYS A 40 -3.27 -7.99 10.21
CA LYS A 40 -4.36 -8.46 11.08
C LYS A 40 -5.40 -7.36 11.28
N LYS A 41 -4.95 -6.13 11.56
CA LYS A 41 -5.82 -5.03 11.99
C LYS A 41 -5.25 -3.69 11.55
N VAL A 42 -6.13 -2.77 11.20
CA VAL A 42 -5.82 -1.35 10.95
C VAL A 42 -6.75 -0.52 11.84
N THR A 43 -6.21 0.41 12.60
CA THR A 43 -6.93 1.36 13.47
C THR A 43 -6.26 2.72 13.41
N TYR A 44 -6.88 3.76 13.95
CA TYR A 44 -6.26 5.08 14.06
C TYR A 44 -6.53 5.74 15.41
N SER A 45 -5.73 6.74 15.72
CA SER A 45 -5.93 7.68 16.81
C SER A 45 -5.29 9.01 16.44
N ALA A 46 -6.09 10.09 16.47
CA ALA A 46 -5.66 11.41 15.98
C ALA A 46 -5.03 11.27 14.57
N ASN A 47 -3.81 11.75 14.37
CA ASN A 47 -3.09 11.72 13.10
C ASN A 47 -2.19 10.48 12.92
N ILE A 48 -2.44 9.40 13.67
CA ILE A 48 -1.65 8.17 13.57
C ILE A 48 -2.56 7.01 13.15
N VAL A 49 -2.18 6.31 12.08
CA VAL A 49 -2.75 5.00 11.73
C VAL A 49 -1.85 3.91 12.31
N LEU A 50 -2.43 3.03 13.12
CA LEU A 50 -1.79 1.88 13.71
C LEU A 50 -2.15 0.62 12.93
N ILE A 51 -1.14 -0.09 12.43
CA ILE A 51 -1.30 -1.34 11.69
C ILE A 51 -0.65 -2.47 12.48
N ASN A 52 -1.43 -3.51 12.80
CA ASN A 52 -0.91 -4.74 13.38
C ASN A 52 -0.75 -5.81 12.30
N THR A 53 0.43 -6.40 12.22
CA THR A 53 0.79 -7.42 11.24
C THR A 53 0.95 -8.80 11.89
N LEU A 54 1.21 -9.83 11.10
CA LEU A 54 1.79 -11.09 11.58
C LEU A 54 3.16 -10.82 12.26
N PRO A 55 3.59 -11.67 13.20
CA PRO A 55 4.92 -11.57 13.82
C PRO A 55 6.03 -11.48 12.76
N ALA A 56 7.05 -10.67 13.00
CA ALA A 56 8.17 -10.40 12.09
C ALA A 56 7.78 -9.87 10.69
N ALA A 57 6.56 -9.37 10.50
CA ALA A 57 6.09 -8.85 9.22
C ALA A 57 6.04 -7.31 9.13
N GLY A 58 6.26 -6.59 10.24
CA GLY A 58 6.11 -5.13 10.31
C GLY A 58 6.98 -4.40 9.29
N GLN A 59 8.27 -4.74 9.21
CA GLN A 59 9.20 -4.12 8.26
C GLN A 59 8.83 -4.37 6.79
N THR A 60 8.40 -5.59 6.47
CA THR A 60 7.96 -5.95 5.12
C THR A 60 6.75 -5.12 4.72
N VAL A 61 5.70 -5.08 5.57
CA VAL A 61 4.47 -4.35 5.27
C VAL A 61 4.75 -2.84 5.15
N ALA A 62 5.56 -2.27 6.04
CA ALA A 62 5.96 -0.86 5.97
C ALA A 62 6.65 -0.51 4.63
N SER A 63 7.54 -1.36 4.14
CA SER A 63 8.18 -1.14 2.83
C SER A 63 7.18 -1.06 1.67
N TYR A 64 6.08 -1.81 1.70
CA TYR A 64 5.04 -1.71 0.67
C TYR A 64 4.18 -0.45 0.85
N LEU A 65 3.87 -0.07 2.09
CA LEU A 65 3.15 1.18 2.38
C LEU A 65 3.95 2.41 1.92
N ASP A 66 5.26 2.44 2.18
CA ASP A 66 6.13 3.53 1.76
C ASP A 66 6.22 3.64 0.22
N LYS A 67 6.25 2.49 -0.48
CA LYS A 67 6.24 2.44 -1.95
C LYS A 67 4.91 2.93 -2.53
N ALA A 68 3.80 2.67 -1.85
CA ALA A 68 2.47 3.04 -2.30
C ALA A 68 2.24 4.56 -2.33
N LYS A 69 3.07 5.35 -1.62
CA LYS A 69 2.98 6.82 -1.56
C LYS A 69 1.55 7.31 -1.30
N LEU A 70 0.95 6.76 -0.24
CA LEU A 70 -0.40 7.13 0.18
C LEU A 70 -0.47 8.64 0.41
N ASP A 71 -1.45 9.29 -0.23
CA ASP A 71 -1.64 10.73 -0.11
C ASP A 71 -1.91 11.09 1.36
N GLY A 72 -1.34 12.21 1.83
CA GLY A 72 -1.44 12.62 3.23
C GLY A 72 -0.61 11.82 4.24
N VAL A 73 0.08 10.75 3.87
CA VAL A 73 0.97 10.02 4.79
C VAL A 73 2.39 10.59 4.71
N MET A 74 2.88 11.09 5.85
CA MET A 74 4.22 11.66 5.98
C MET A 74 5.33 10.60 6.08
N GLY A 75 5.00 9.41 6.60
CA GLY A 75 5.93 8.30 6.70
C GLY A 75 5.50 7.22 7.68
N SER A 76 6.34 6.19 7.81
CA SER A 76 6.08 5.01 8.66
C SER A 76 7.24 4.71 9.62
N VAL A 77 6.91 4.14 10.78
CA VAL A 77 7.88 3.51 11.70
C VAL A 77 7.36 2.11 12.03
N ALA A 78 8.15 1.09 11.68
CA ALA A 78 7.81 -0.31 11.92
C ALA A 78 8.59 -0.88 13.11
N GLY A 79 7.86 -1.54 14.00
CA GLY A 79 8.38 -2.56 14.91
C GLY A 79 8.35 -3.95 14.27
N ASP A 80 8.30 -4.98 15.11
CA ASP A 80 8.22 -6.39 14.67
C ASP A 80 6.87 -6.73 14.05
N ASP A 81 5.78 -6.37 14.73
CA ASP A 81 4.41 -6.72 14.36
C ASP A 81 3.43 -5.52 14.36
N THR A 82 3.97 -4.31 14.50
CA THR A 82 3.20 -3.09 14.68
C THR A 82 3.85 -1.95 13.91
N ILE A 83 3.08 -1.20 13.15
CA ILE A 83 3.53 -0.07 12.34
C ILE A 83 2.72 1.17 12.72
N PHE A 84 3.43 2.28 12.86
CA PHE A 84 2.88 3.61 13.02
C PHE A 84 3.02 4.35 11.69
N LEU A 85 1.90 4.75 11.10
CA LEU A 85 1.87 5.67 9.98
C LEU A 85 1.50 7.06 10.49
N LEU A 86 2.35 8.04 10.22
CA LEU A 86 2.08 9.43 10.53
C LEU A 86 1.31 10.07 9.37
N VAL A 87 0.12 10.58 9.67
CA VAL A 87 -0.73 11.32 8.73
C VAL A 87 -0.51 12.81 8.95
N ALA A 88 -0.47 13.58 7.87
CA ALA A 88 -0.35 15.03 7.90
C ALA A 88 -1.58 15.67 8.57
N GLU A 89 -1.40 16.83 9.21
CA GLU A 89 -2.48 17.48 9.96
C GLU A 89 -3.66 17.96 9.09
N ASP A 90 -3.41 18.18 7.79
CA ASP A 90 -4.42 18.54 6.79
C ASP A 90 -5.14 17.33 6.17
N HIS A 91 -4.80 16.11 6.63
CA HIS A 91 -5.42 14.86 6.21
C HIS A 91 -6.04 14.13 7.40
N ASP A 92 -7.05 13.31 7.12
CA ASP A 92 -7.75 12.54 8.13
C ASP A 92 -7.27 11.09 8.17
N ALA A 93 -6.73 10.66 9.31
CA ALA A 93 -6.28 9.29 9.53
C ALA A 93 -7.42 8.27 9.46
N GLU A 94 -8.67 8.69 9.72
CA GLU A 94 -9.84 7.84 9.51
C GLU A 94 -10.01 7.47 8.04
N THR A 95 -9.82 8.43 7.13
CA THR A 95 -9.93 8.23 5.68
C THR A 95 -8.90 7.21 5.20
N ILE A 96 -7.62 7.41 5.56
CA ILE A 96 -6.54 6.47 5.22
C ILE A 96 -6.81 5.08 5.81
N THR A 97 -7.38 5.01 7.02
CA THR A 97 -7.76 3.73 7.65
C THR A 97 -8.84 3.01 6.85
N ILE A 98 -9.85 3.72 6.35
CA ILE A 98 -10.93 3.16 5.54
C ILE A 98 -10.37 2.61 4.23
N GLU A 99 -9.50 3.37 3.54
CA GLU A 99 -8.86 2.93 2.29
C GLU A 99 -8.02 1.66 2.49
N LEU A 100 -7.16 1.63 3.51
CA LEU A 100 -6.34 0.45 3.81
C LEU A 100 -7.18 -0.78 4.18
N ARG A 101 -8.32 -0.58 4.86
CA ARG A 101 -9.25 -1.67 5.17
C ARG A 101 -9.96 -2.17 3.91
N ALA A 102 -10.40 -1.29 3.01
CA ALA A 102 -11.01 -1.67 1.74
C ALA A 102 -10.04 -2.52 0.90
N LEU A 103 -8.79 -2.07 0.74
CA LEU A 103 -7.75 -2.84 0.05
C LEU A 103 -7.49 -4.21 0.69
N LYS A 104 -7.57 -4.30 2.02
CA LYS A 104 -7.40 -5.56 2.74
C LYS A 104 -8.58 -6.53 2.50
N GLU A 105 -9.79 -6.04 2.24
CA GLU A 105 -10.99 -6.89 2.13
C GLU A 105 -11.33 -7.30 0.70
N ASP A 106 -11.06 -6.47 -0.30
CA ASP A 106 -11.37 -6.73 -1.72
C ASP A 106 -10.59 -7.90 -2.30
#